data_AF-A0A090X364-F1
#
_entry.id   AF-A0A090X364-F1
#
_cell.length_a   1.000
_cell.length_b   1.000
_cell.length_c   1.000
_cell.angle_alpha   90.00
_cell.angle_beta   90.00
_cell.angle_gamma   90.00
#
_symmetry.space_group_name_H-M   'P 1'
#
loop_
_entity.id
_entity.type
_entity.pdbx_description
1 polymer ?
#
loop_
_entity_poly.entity_id
_entity_poly.type
_entity_poly.pdbx_seq_one_letter_code
_entity_poly.pdbx_strand_id
1 'polypeptide(L)' 'MTTEEKYMQRCLQLAQNGLGTTYPNPLVGSVIVSENDEIIGEGWHLKSGEPHAEVNAVSDAEKKSYDGDVSRKRQYTSI' A
#
# COMPACT_ATOMS: atom_id res chain seq x y z
N MET A 1 -17.96 10.59 2.97
CA MET A 1 -16.64 9.98 2.82
C MET A 1 -16.49 9.52 1.37
N THR A 2 -15.56 10.08 0.60
CA THR A 2 -15.33 9.75 -0.81
C THR A 2 -14.65 8.39 -0.97
N THR A 3 -14.58 7.87 -2.19
CA THR A 3 -13.89 6.62 -2.50
C THR A 3 -12.38 6.73 -2.22
N GLU A 4 -11.77 7.86 -2.56
CA GLU A 4 -10.36 8.15 -2.28
C GLU A 4 -10.07 8.23 -0.77
N GLU A 5 -10.97 8.85 0.01
CA GLU A 5 -10.86 8.90 1.46
C GLU A 5 -10.86 7.50 2.09
N LYS A 6 -11.58 6.53 1.50
CA LYS A 6 -11.57 5.12 1.96
C LYS A 6 -10.22 4.47 1.73
N TYR A 7 -9.60 4.70 0.57
CA TYR A 7 -8.27 4.16 0.28
C TYR A 7 -7.21 4.79 1.17
N MET A 8 -7.26 6.11 1.38
CA MET A 8 -6.33 6.78 2.30
C MET A 8 -6.51 6.32 3.75
N GLN A 9 -7.75 6.11 4.20
CA GLN A 9 -7.98 5.52 5.52
C GLN A 9 -7.38 4.11 5.62
N ARG A 10 -7.46 3.31 4.55
CA ARG A 10 -6.83 1.99 4.50
C ARG A 10 -5.30 2.08 4.54
N CYS A 11 -4.68 3.02 3.82
CA CYS A 11 -3.24 3.29 3.92
C CYS A 11 -2.81 3.58 5.35
N LEU A 12 -3.56 4.43 6.07
CA LEU A 12 -3.26 4.75 7.47
C LEU A 12 -3.41 3.54 8.40
N GLN A 13 -4.39 2.66 8.14
CA GLN A 13 -4.53 1.40 8.89
C GLN A 13 -3.32 0.47 8.66
N LEU A 14 -2.88 0.34 7.40
CA LEU A 14 -1.71 -0.47 7.05
C LEU A 14 -0.42 0.10 7.66
N ALA A 15 -0.26 1.42 7.68
CA ALA A 15 0.90 2.10 8.26
C ALA A 15 1.12 1.73 9.74
N GLN A 16 0.04 1.50 10.50
CA GLN A 16 0.13 1.11 11.91
C GLN A 16 0.87 -0.22 12.12
N ASN A 17 0.91 -1.10 11.12
CA ASN A 17 1.65 -2.35 11.19
C ASN A 17 3.18 -2.17 11.22
N GLY A 18 3.70 -0.99 10.85
CA GLY A 18 5.12 -0.64 10.96
C GLY A 18 5.51 -0.03 12.31
N LEU A 19 4.58 0.07 13.27
CA LEU A 19 4.83 0.76 14.53
C LEU A 19 5.96 0.08 15.31
N GLY A 20 6.99 0.86 15.66
CA GLY A 20 8.14 0.40 16.45
C GLY A 20 9.25 -0.27 15.63
N THR A 21 9.09 -0.46 14.32
CA THR A 21 10.09 -1.13 13.46
C THR A 21 10.67 -0.21 12.39
N THR A 22 9.97 0.86 12.01
CA THR A 22 10.37 1.71 10.88
C THR A 22 11.31 2.86 11.23
N TYR A 23 11.53 3.18 12.50
CA TYR A 23 12.40 4.30 12.90
C TYR A 23 13.79 4.19 12.25
N PRO A 24 14.36 5.27 11.68
CA PRO A 24 13.90 6.67 11.71
C PRO A 24 12.85 7.06 10.66
N ASN A 25 12.39 6.13 9.82
CA ASN A 25 11.44 6.40 8.74
C ASN A 25 9.99 6.44 9.27
N PRO A 26 9.10 7.21 8.61
CA PRO A 26 7.69 7.31 8.99
C PRO A 26 6.94 5.98 8.83
N LEU A 27 5.75 5.92 9.43
CA LEU A 27 4.78 4.86 9.20
C LEU A 27 4.06 5.13 7.89
N VAL A 28 4.25 4.23 6.93
CA VAL A 28 3.72 4.37 5.57
C VAL A 28 2.95 3.11 5.22
N GLY A 29 1.73 3.27 4.73
CA GLY A 29 0.93 2.23 4.10
C GLY A 29 0.53 2.63 2.68
N SER A 30 0.35 1.65 1.81
CA SER A 30 0.03 1.83 0.40
C SER A 30 -1.00 0.81 -0.07
N VAL A 31 -1.89 1.23 -0.95
CA VAL A 31 -2.84 0.34 -1.64
C VAL A 31 -2.84 0.59 -3.14
N ILE A 32 -3.03 -0.47 -3.90
CA ILE A 32 -3.19 -0.43 -5.37
C ILE A 32 -4.63 -0.78 -5.69
N VAL A 33 -5.27 0.05 -6.51
CA VAL A 33 -6.69 -0.02 -6.84
C VAL A 33 -6.87 -0.25 -8.34
N SER A 34 -7.68 -1.24 -8.69
CA SER A 34 -8.02 -1.58 -10.07
C SER A 34 -8.94 -0.52 -10.71
N GLU A 35 -9.24 -0.68 -12.00
CA GLU A 35 -10.20 0.18 -12.71
C GLU A 35 -11.64 0.00 -12.19
N ASN A 36 -11.93 -1.14 -11.55
CA ASN A 36 -13.23 -1.46 -10.99
C ASN A 36 -13.36 -1.05 -9.51
N ASP A 37 -12.49 -0.17 -9.02
CA ASP A 37 -12.47 0.29 -7.62
C ASP A 37 -12.20 -0.83 -6.58
N GLU A 38 -11.49 -1.89 -6.98
CA GLU A 38 -11.10 -2.98 -6.08
C GLU A 38 -9.65 -2.83 -5.64
N ILE A 39 -9.38 -3.05 -4.34
CA ILE A 39 -8.02 -3.12 -3.83
C ILE A 39 -7.41 -4.45 -4.28
N ILE A 40 -6.38 -4.37 -5.11
CA ILE A 40 -5.67 -5.53 -5.66
C ILE A 40 -4.31 -5.77 -5.00
N GLY A 41 -3.77 -4.77 -4.30
CA GLY A 41 -2.50 -4.89 -3.58
C GLY A 41 -2.47 -4.01 -2.33
N GLU A 42 -1.87 -4.51 -1.26
CA GLU A 42 -1.72 -3.81 0.01
C GLU A 42 -0.30 -3.95 0.55
N GLY A 43 0.25 -2.86 1.08
CA GLY A 43 1.61 -2.86 1.63
C GLY A 43 1.80 -1.83 2.73
N TRP A 44 2.81 -2.05 3.55
CA TRP A 44 3.31 -1.09 4.53
C TRP A 44 4.82 -1.20 4.65
N HIS A 45 5.48 -0.15 5.11
CA HIS A 45 6.91 -0.18 5.37
C HIS A 45 7.17 -1.01 6.64
N LEU A 46 7.83 -2.16 6.47
CA LEU A 46 7.98 -3.17 7.53
C LEU A 46 9.05 -2.77 8.55
N LYS A 47 10.18 -2.22 8.09
CA LYS A 47 11.33 -1.88 8.94
C LYS A 47 12.26 -0.93 8.18
N SER A 48 12.99 -0.06 8.91
CA SER A 48 14.04 0.77 8.29
C SER A 48 15.07 -0.08 7.53
N GLY A 49 15.31 0.27 6.27
CA GLY A 49 16.23 -0.44 5.36
C GLY A 49 15.57 -1.51 4.50
N GLU A 50 14.29 -1.81 4.73
CA GLU A 50 13.49 -2.73 3.91
C GLU A 50 12.70 -1.97 2.82
N PRO A 51 12.09 -2.67 1.85
CA PRO A 51 11.27 -2.03 0.83
C PRO A 51 10.13 -1.18 1.42
N HIS A 52 9.88 -0.05 0.76
CA HIS A 52 8.80 0.87 1.12
C HIS A 52 7.41 0.26 0.88
N ALA A 53 6.38 0.90 1.45
CA ALA A 53 5.01 0.42 1.39
C ALA A 53 4.51 0.19 -0.05
N GLU A 54 4.91 1.04 -0.99
CA GLU A 54 4.53 0.97 -2.40
C GLU A 54 5.05 -0.31 -3.05
N VAL A 55 6.31 -0.66 -2.79
CA VAL A 55 6.93 -1.89 -3.31
C VAL A 55 6.24 -3.11 -2.73
N ASN A 56 5.96 -3.08 -1.42
CA ASN A 56 5.26 -4.18 -0.75
C ASN A 56 3.84 -4.35 -1.30
N ALA A 57 3.15 -3.25 -1.66
CA ALA A 57 1.81 -3.30 -2.26
C ALA A 57 1.83 -3.90 -3.67
N VAL A 58 2.87 -3.61 -4.48
CA VAL A 58 3.08 -4.25 -5.79
C VAL A 58 3.33 -5.75 -5.62
N SER A 59 4.24 -6.12 -4.71
CA SER A 59 4.52 -7.54 -4.44
C SER A 59 3.30 -8.31 -3.92
N ASP A 60 2.42 -7.68 -3.16
CA ASP A 60 1.15 -8.28 -2.74
C ASP A 60 0.19 -8.47 -3.92
N ALA A 61 0.07 -7.49 -4.83
CA ALA A 61 -0.75 -7.61 -6.03
C ALA A 61 -0.27 -8.74 -6.96
N GLU A 62 1.04 -8.85 -7.16
CA GLU A 62 1.66 -9.93 -7.95
C GLU A 62 1.38 -11.31 -7.31
N LYS A 63 1.50 -11.42 -5.97
CA LYS A 63 1.20 -12.66 -5.23
C LYS A 63 -0.26 -13.07 -5.34
N LYS A 64 -1.18 -12.11 -5.43
CA LYS A 64 -2.62 -12.36 -5.64
C LYS A 64 -2.95 -12.72 -7.09
N SER A 65 -1.94 -12.99 -7.92
CA SER A 65 -2.07 -13.38 -9.32
C SER A 65 -2.82 -12.33 -10.15
N TYR A 66 -2.59 -11.04 -9.85
CA TYR A 66 -3.02 -10.00 -10.77
C TYR A 66 -2.14 -10.06 -12.03
N ASP A 67 -2.61 -10.78 -13.04
CA ASP A 67 -1.92 -10.95 -14.34
C ASP A 67 -1.88 -9.66 -15.20
N GLY A 68 -2.47 -8.57 -14.70
CA GLY A 68 -2.47 -7.28 -15.37
C GLY A 68 -1.25 -6.43 -15.03
N ASP A 69 -0.89 -5.51 -15.92
CA ASP A 69 0.15 -4.50 -15.68
C ASP A 69 -0.22 -3.61 -14.49
N VAL A 70 0.43 -3.85 -13.34
CA VAL A 70 0.21 -3.13 -12.08
C VAL A 70 0.71 -1.68 -12.18
N SER A 71 1.65 -1.38 -13.09
CA SER A 71 2.27 -0.05 -13.22
C SER A 71 1.30 1.03 -13.69
N ARG A 72 0.16 0.64 -14.26
CA ARG A 72 -0.88 1.56 -14.77
C ARG A 72 -2.06 1.72 -13.81
N LYS A 73 -2.02 1.08 -12.64
CA LYS A 73 -3.11 1.10 -11.66
C LYS A 73 -2.98 2.28 -10.71
N ARG A 74 -4.08 2.66 -10.07
CA ARG A 74 -4.10 3.80 -9.13
C ARG A 74 -3.45 3.36 -7.83
N GLN A 75 -2.43 4.10 -7.37
CA GLN A 75 -1.77 3.83 -6.11
C GLN A 75 -2.02 4.99 -5.12
N TYR A 76 -2.42 4.64 -3.91
CA TYR A 76 -2.62 5.57 -2.80
C TYR A 76 -1.61 5.24 -1.71
N THR A 77 -0.98 6.26 -1.13
CA THR A 77 0.06 6.08 -0.10
C THR A 77 -0.08 7.13 0.98
N SER A 78 -0.04 6.72 2.26
CA SER A 78 -0.01 7.64 3.40
C SER A 78 1.42 8.17 3.61
N ILE A 79 1.58 9.49 3.74
CA ILE A 79 2.84 10.14 4.11
C ILE A 79 2.73 10.80 5.49
#